data_AF-A0A8C1P617-F1
#
_entry.id   AF-A0A8C1P617-F1
#
_cell.length_a   1.000
_cell.length_b   1.000
_cell.length_c   1.000
_cell.angle_alpha   90.00
_cell.angle_beta   90.00
_cell.angle_gamma   90.00
#
_symmetry.space_group_name_H-M   'P 1'
#
loop_
_entity.id
_entity.type
_entity.pdbx_description
1 polymer ?
#
loop_
_entity_poly.entity_id
_entity_poly.type
_entity_poly.pdbx_seq_one_letter_code
_entity_poly.pdbx_strand_id
1 'polypeptide(L)'
;MYHALGYSSILVMQATMTFEHKDIQAGMTTIKEALQTCQRCGSNTRRFPTRSASDLCPVCPQVQETKLGGGVHLHNICCVLQEFGLSQLQEGAGSHSLRSILCVLTLLFYHTYICLILGTGDGNLLEAEALLQPYIERFPRALVKFQECISAQQQWRQIHHLCYWELMWCHSFQQQWRDAYRYADLLCRESRWSKAIYVYQKAAILSMMSEEELKTTGENVVELFRQVEGLKQRLAGKSIPTEKFAIRKSRRYSSATPVKLVIPALEMMYVWNGFTIVGKRADTTESLLITIERAEEQLRNDPNPSEFHPDDQCLVQMLKGLCLKHLGRLLQAELCFTQVLSSEKRIRYDHYLIPFTLYELGLLYKQQGDCVKAMRFIEDAK
;
A
#
# COMPACT_ATOMS: atom_id res chain seq x y z
N MET A 1 15.69 1.62 -20.33
CA MET A 1 15.65 2.34 -19.03
C MET A 1 14.32 2.11 -18.33
N TYR A 2 13.19 2.62 -18.83
CA TYR A 2 11.87 2.53 -18.16
C TYR A 2 11.36 1.10 -17.96
N HIS A 3 11.54 0.19 -18.92
CA HIS A 3 11.17 -1.23 -18.73
C HIS A 3 12.02 -1.94 -17.68
N ALA A 4 13.32 -1.64 -17.61
CA ALA A 4 14.21 -2.18 -16.58
C ALA A 4 13.83 -1.65 -15.19
N LEU A 5 13.47 -0.36 -15.10
CA LEU A 5 12.96 0.26 -13.87
C LEU A 5 11.62 -0.35 -13.44
N GLY A 6 10.63 -0.41 -14.32
CA GLY A 6 9.31 -0.98 -14.01
C GLY A 6 9.39 -2.45 -13.59
N TYR A 7 10.17 -3.27 -14.32
CA TYR A 7 10.40 -4.66 -13.96
C TYR A 7 11.16 -4.80 -12.62
N SER A 8 12.17 -3.95 -12.37
CA SER A 8 12.89 -3.94 -11.09
C SER A 8 11.96 -3.56 -9.92
N SER A 9 11.05 -2.60 -10.11
CA SER A 9 10.08 -2.21 -9.08
C SER A 9 9.11 -3.35 -8.75
N ILE A 10 8.64 -4.09 -9.77
CA ILE A 10 7.76 -5.25 -9.58
C ILE A 10 8.47 -6.37 -8.82
N LEU A 11 9.72 -6.70 -9.17
CA LEU A 11 10.48 -7.74 -8.46
C LEU A 11 10.84 -7.34 -7.03
N VAL A 12 11.01 -6.05 -6.76
CA VAL A 12 11.20 -5.53 -5.40
C VAL A 12 9.93 -5.62 -4.58
N MET A 13 8.79 -5.30 -5.18
CA MET A 13 7.48 -5.51 -4.55
C MET A 13 7.29 -7.00 -4.24
N GLN A 14 7.58 -7.89 -5.20
CA GLN A 14 7.51 -9.34 -4.98
C GLN A 14 8.42 -9.77 -3.82
N ALA A 15 9.69 -9.36 -3.81
CA ALA A 15 10.63 -9.67 -2.73
C ALA A 15 10.15 -9.22 -1.34
N THR A 16 9.53 -8.04 -1.27
CA THR A 16 8.99 -7.47 -0.03
C THR A 16 7.75 -8.23 0.43
N MET A 17 6.95 -8.73 -0.52
CA MET A 17 5.67 -9.39 -0.25
C MET A 17 5.80 -10.90 -0.03
N THR A 18 6.85 -11.56 -0.52
CA THR A 18 7.07 -13.00 -0.31
C THR A 18 8.08 -13.28 0.79
N PHE A 19 8.98 -12.33 1.09
CA PHE A 19 10.12 -12.51 1.99
C PHE A 19 11.00 -13.74 1.68
N GLU A 20 10.94 -14.26 0.46
CA GLU A 20 11.75 -15.40 0.05
C GLU A 20 13.18 -14.96 -0.29
N HIS A 21 14.18 -15.71 0.18
CA HIS A 21 15.58 -15.39 -0.11
C HIS A 21 15.85 -15.31 -1.61
N LYS A 22 15.23 -16.19 -2.40
CA LYS A 22 15.35 -16.20 -3.86
C LYS A 22 14.78 -14.93 -4.50
N ASP A 23 13.60 -14.50 -4.08
CA ASP A 23 12.94 -13.29 -4.59
C ASP A 23 13.68 -12.03 -4.15
N ILE A 24 14.19 -11.99 -2.92
CA ILE A 24 15.04 -10.90 -2.40
C ILE A 24 16.33 -10.78 -3.22
N GLN A 25 17.02 -11.89 -3.51
CA GLN A 25 18.21 -11.88 -4.36
C GLN A 25 17.89 -11.47 -5.81
N ALA A 26 16.76 -11.94 -6.36
CA ALA A 26 16.31 -11.58 -7.70
C ALA A 26 15.97 -10.09 -7.81
N GLY A 27 15.24 -9.53 -6.84
CA GLY A 27 14.93 -8.10 -6.75
C GLY A 27 16.20 -7.25 -6.63
N MET A 28 17.12 -7.62 -5.75
CA MET A 28 18.41 -6.92 -5.58
C MET A 28 19.28 -6.96 -6.85
N THR A 29 19.33 -8.10 -7.53
CA THR A 29 20.11 -8.27 -8.77
C THR A 29 19.51 -7.42 -9.88
N THR A 30 18.18 -7.45 -10.05
CA THR A 30 17.48 -6.70 -11.08
C THR A 30 17.56 -5.18 -10.86
N ILE A 31 17.50 -4.70 -9.60
CA ILE A 31 17.76 -3.29 -9.29
C ILE A 31 19.18 -2.90 -9.71
N LYS A 32 20.20 -3.71 -9.38
CA LYS A 32 21.60 -3.42 -9.74
C LYS A 32 21.77 -3.33 -11.26
N GLU A 33 21.16 -4.24 -12.01
CA GLU A 33 21.17 -4.24 -13.48
C GLU A 33 20.41 -3.04 -14.07
N ALA A 34 19.27 -2.66 -13.48
CA ALA A 34 18.51 -1.48 -13.86
C ALA A 34 19.33 -0.20 -13.62
N LEU A 35 19.99 -0.08 -12.46
CA LEU A 35 20.87 1.03 -12.12
C LEU A 35 22.09 1.12 -13.04
N GLN A 36 22.73 -0.01 -13.37
CA GLN A 36 23.84 -0.05 -14.33
C GLN A 36 23.39 0.36 -15.74
N THR A 37 22.19 -0.05 -16.14
CA THR A 37 21.59 0.34 -17.43
C THR A 37 21.29 1.85 -17.46
N CYS A 38 20.80 2.42 -16.36
CA CYS A 38 20.62 3.88 -16.22
C CYS A 38 21.96 4.63 -16.26
N GLN A 39 22.99 4.12 -15.58
CA GLN A 39 24.32 4.75 -15.52
C GLN A 39 25.03 4.72 -16.89
N ARG A 40 24.96 3.61 -17.64
CA ARG A 40 25.53 3.52 -18.99
C ARG A 40 24.87 4.49 -19.98
N CYS A 41 23.57 4.75 -19.85
CA CYS A 41 22.89 5.78 -20.64
C CYS A 41 23.24 7.21 -20.19
N GLY A 42 23.53 7.43 -18.90
CA GLY A 42 23.94 8.74 -18.36
C GLY A 42 25.37 9.15 -18.68
N SER A 43 26.27 8.21 -18.99
CA SER A 43 27.67 8.51 -19.37
C SER A 43 27.82 9.13 -20.76
N ASN A 44 26.83 8.96 -21.65
CA ASN A 44 26.87 9.51 -23.01
C ASN A 44 26.36 10.96 -23.12
N THR A 45 25.97 11.59 -22.00
CA THR A 45 25.35 12.93 -22.00
C THR A 45 26.29 14.05 -21.50
N ARG A 46 27.58 13.79 -21.29
CA ARG A 46 28.58 14.84 -20.97
C ARG A 46 29.36 15.27 -22.20
N ARG A 47 28.77 16.15 -23.01
CA ARG A 47 29.46 17.15 -23.85
C ARG A 47 28.41 17.97 -24.61
N PHE A 48 27.95 19.05 -24.00
CA PHE A 48 27.44 20.19 -24.75
C PHE A 48 28.02 21.46 -24.14
N PRO A 49 28.73 22.30 -24.91
CA PRO A 49 29.15 23.61 -24.44
C PRO A 49 27.93 24.53 -24.34
N THR A 50 27.84 25.28 -23.26
CA THR A 50 26.86 26.37 -23.11
C THR A 50 27.13 27.43 -24.18
N ARG A 51 26.24 27.58 -25.16
CA ARG A 51 26.15 28.79 -25.99
C ARG A 51 24.97 29.63 -25.54
N SER A 52 25.22 30.93 -25.43
CA SER A 52 24.23 31.92 -25.00
C SER A 52 23.13 32.12 -26.06
N ALA A 53 21.94 32.51 -25.62
CA ALA A 53 20.72 32.64 -26.43
C ALA A 53 20.72 33.78 -27.46
N SER A 54 21.88 34.34 -27.83
CA SER A 54 21.97 35.50 -28.73
C SER A 54 22.42 35.20 -30.17
N ASP A 55 22.81 33.97 -30.50
CA ASP A 55 23.45 33.65 -31.78
C ASP A 55 22.56 32.89 -32.82
N LEU A 56 21.24 32.87 -32.66
CA LEU A 56 20.35 32.01 -33.49
C LEU A 56 19.40 32.72 -34.46
N CYS A 57 19.63 34.00 -34.82
CA CYS A 57 18.79 34.59 -35.88
C CYS A 57 19.47 35.71 -36.69
N PRO A 58 19.96 35.39 -37.89
CA PRO A 58 19.98 36.34 -38.99
C PRO A 58 18.97 35.90 -40.07
N VAL A 59 18.25 36.87 -40.64
CA VAL A 59 17.25 36.76 -41.72
C VAL A 59 15.80 36.67 -41.24
N CYS A 60 15.23 37.85 -40.99
CA CYS A 60 13.80 38.12 -41.10
C CYS A 60 13.63 39.09 -42.28
N PRO A 61 12.94 38.74 -43.38
CA PRO A 61 12.54 39.74 -44.37
C PRO A 61 11.38 40.56 -43.81
N GLN A 62 11.53 41.88 -43.81
CA GLN A 62 10.46 42.82 -43.48
C GLN A 62 9.27 42.60 -44.43
N VAL A 63 8.10 42.28 -43.87
CA VAL A 63 6.85 42.27 -44.64
C VAL A 63 6.07 43.55 -44.33
N GLN A 64 5.89 44.33 -45.38
CA GLN A 64 5.21 45.62 -45.42
C GLN A 64 3.70 45.43 -45.24
N GLU A 65 3.08 46.27 -44.40
CA GLU A 65 1.64 46.27 -44.14
C GLU A 65 0.85 46.69 -45.40
N THR A 66 0.03 45.78 -45.92
CA THR A 66 -1.13 46.13 -46.75
C THR A 66 -2.38 45.44 -46.21
N LYS A 67 -3.32 46.26 -45.73
CA LYS A 67 -4.63 45.88 -45.19
C LYS A 67 -5.50 45.23 -46.27
N LEU A 68 -5.94 43.98 -46.08
CA LEU A 68 -7.22 43.46 -46.60
C LEU A 68 -7.60 42.11 -45.94
N GLY A 69 -8.75 42.07 -45.25
CA GLY A 69 -9.56 40.86 -44.98
C GLY A 69 -9.04 39.79 -44.01
N GLY A 70 -9.46 39.84 -42.74
CA GLY A 70 -9.03 38.95 -41.64
C GLY A 70 -9.46 37.47 -41.66
N GLY A 71 -9.66 36.85 -42.82
CA GLY A 71 -10.06 35.44 -42.94
C GLY A 71 -8.99 34.51 -43.53
N VAL A 72 -8.15 34.99 -44.45
CA VAL A 72 -7.20 34.14 -45.21
C VAL A 72 -5.85 33.99 -44.52
N HIS A 73 -5.47 34.96 -43.68
CA HIS A 73 -4.19 34.94 -42.97
C HIS A 73 -4.10 33.86 -41.89
N LEU A 74 -5.18 33.55 -41.18
CA LEU A 74 -5.15 32.54 -40.11
C LEU A 74 -4.98 31.11 -40.67
N HIS A 75 -5.57 30.83 -41.83
CA HIS A 75 -5.46 29.52 -42.49
C HIS A 75 -4.04 29.29 -43.05
N ASN A 76 -3.46 30.27 -43.74
CA ASN A 76 -2.09 30.17 -44.25
C ASN A 76 -1.04 30.15 -43.12
N ILE A 77 -1.24 30.89 -42.03
CA ILE A 77 -0.35 30.84 -40.85
C ILE A 77 -0.46 29.46 -40.17
N CYS A 78 -1.67 28.86 -40.10
CA CYS A 78 -1.88 27.54 -39.51
C CYS A 78 -1.24 26.42 -40.36
N CYS A 79 -1.38 26.46 -41.69
CA CYS A 79 -0.75 25.49 -42.60
C CYS A 79 0.79 25.58 -42.58
N VAL A 80 1.36 26.79 -42.54
CA VAL A 80 2.82 26.97 -42.46
C VAL A 80 3.38 26.54 -41.09
N LEU A 81 2.63 26.76 -39.99
CA LEU A 81 2.98 26.24 -38.66
C LEU A 81 2.88 24.71 -38.59
N GLN A 82 1.95 24.11 -39.33
CA GLN A 82 1.75 22.66 -39.40
C GLN A 82 2.87 21.97 -40.19
N GLU A 83 3.26 22.50 -41.35
CA GLU A 83 4.39 21.96 -42.14
C GLU A 83 5.72 22.13 -41.43
N PHE A 84 5.97 23.29 -40.81
CA PHE A 84 7.16 23.51 -40.00
C PHE A 84 7.19 22.58 -38.78
N GLY A 85 6.06 22.39 -38.09
CA GLY A 85 5.93 21.45 -36.98
C GLY A 85 6.23 20.01 -37.38
N LEU A 86 5.72 19.55 -38.52
CA LEU A 86 5.98 18.21 -39.06
C LEU A 86 7.44 18.03 -39.45
N SER A 87 8.05 19.02 -40.10
CA SER A 87 9.48 18.99 -40.46
C SER A 87 10.38 18.89 -39.22
N GLN A 88 10.08 19.67 -38.17
CA GLN A 88 10.82 19.62 -36.89
C GLN A 88 10.64 18.29 -36.15
N LEU A 89 9.47 17.65 -36.29
CA LEU A 89 9.20 16.32 -35.75
C LEU A 89 9.94 15.24 -36.56
N GLN A 90 9.97 15.33 -37.88
CA GLN A 90 10.71 14.41 -38.76
C GLN A 90 12.22 14.49 -38.50
N GLU A 91 12.78 15.70 -38.37
CA GLU A 91 14.18 15.91 -38.03
C GLU A 91 14.48 15.41 -36.61
N GLY A 92 13.55 15.63 -35.66
CA GLY A 92 13.63 15.09 -34.30
C GLY A 92 13.62 13.56 -34.24
N ALA A 93 12.84 12.91 -35.12
CA ALA A 93 12.71 11.47 -35.25
C ALA A 93 13.99 10.79 -35.78
N GLY A 94 14.82 11.51 -36.55
CA GLY A 94 16.12 11.02 -37.03
C GLY A 94 17.22 10.92 -35.96
N SER A 95 16.98 11.40 -34.74
CA SER A 95 17.98 11.39 -33.65
C SER A 95 17.96 10.11 -32.79
N HIS A 96 18.99 9.89 -31.96
CA HIS A 96 19.08 8.75 -31.02
C HIS A 96 18.76 9.12 -29.56
N SER A 97 17.88 10.10 -29.35
CA SER A 97 17.56 10.65 -28.03
C SER A 97 16.10 10.39 -27.63
N LEU A 98 15.73 10.66 -26.37
CA LEU A 98 14.34 10.55 -25.90
C LEU A 98 13.38 11.45 -26.72
N ARG A 99 13.91 12.54 -27.28
CA ARG A 99 13.21 13.42 -28.21
C ARG A 99 12.79 12.67 -29.47
N SER A 100 13.60 11.73 -29.98
CA SER A 100 13.24 10.99 -31.19
C SER A 100 12.07 10.04 -30.97
N ILE A 101 12.02 9.36 -29.82
CA ILE A 101 10.91 8.46 -29.47
C ILE A 101 9.60 9.24 -29.36
N LEU A 102 9.64 10.41 -28.72
CA LEU A 102 8.46 11.27 -28.61
C LEU A 102 8.05 11.85 -29.98
N CYS A 103 9.00 12.28 -30.80
CA CYS A 103 8.73 12.76 -32.16
C CYS A 103 8.11 11.66 -33.04
N VAL A 104 8.62 10.43 -32.98
CA VAL A 104 8.06 9.27 -33.71
C VAL A 104 6.65 8.92 -33.23
N LEU A 105 6.40 8.89 -31.92
CA LEU A 105 5.05 8.64 -31.38
C LEU A 105 4.06 9.72 -31.77
N THR A 106 4.49 10.99 -31.76
CA THR A 106 3.66 12.13 -32.19
C THR A 106 3.37 12.08 -33.68
N LEU A 107 4.36 11.73 -34.52
CA LEU A 107 4.16 11.55 -35.96
C LEU A 107 3.24 10.36 -36.27
N LEU A 108 3.42 9.22 -35.58
CA LEU A 108 2.54 8.05 -35.74
C LEU A 108 1.10 8.39 -35.35
N PHE A 109 0.89 9.05 -34.22
CA PHE A 109 -0.44 9.50 -33.80
C PHE A 109 -1.04 10.50 -34.81
N TYR A 110 -0.21 11.38 -35.36
CA TYR A 110 -0.64 12.35 -36.36
C TYR A 110 -1.09 11.68 -37.68
N HIS A 111 -0.24 10.83 -38.28
CA HIS A 111 -0.50 10.20 -39.58
C HIS A 111 -1.52 9.05 -39.55
N THR A 112 -1.75 8.42 -38.39
CA THR A 112 -2.70 7.28 -38.27
C THR A 112 -4.04 7.65 -37.65
N TYR A 113 -4.09 8.69 -36.80
CA TYR A 113 -5.28 9.01 -36.00
C TYR A 113 -5.77 10.45 -36.23
N ILE A 114 -4.91 11.46 -36.14
CA ILE A 114 -5.33 12.87 -36.28
C ILE A 114 -5.78 13.21 -37.70
N CYS A 115 -5.03 12.83 -38.74
CA CYS A 115 -5.42 13.10 -40.13
C CYS A 115 -6.77 12.46 -40.50
N LEU A 116 -7.06 11.30 -39.90
CA LEU A 116 -8.25 10.49 -40.17
C LEU A 116 -9.51 11.04 -39.47
N ILE A 117 -9.35 11.62 -38.27
CA ILE A 117 -10.46 12.22 -37.49
C ILE A 117 -10.76 13.66 -37.91
N LEU A 118 -9.74 14.45 -38.26
CA LEU A 118 -9.91 15.86 -38.62
C LEU A 118 -10.15 16.10 -40.11
N GLY A 119 -10.11 15.06 -40.95
CA GLY A 119 -10.41 15.14 -42.38
C GLY A 119 -9.41 15.97 -43.20
N THR A 120 -8.19 16.16 -42.69
CA THR A 120 -7.17 17.05 -43.27
C THR A 120 -6.25 16.38 -44.30
N GLY A 121 -6.48 15.11 -44.67
CA GLY A 121 -5.78 14.41 -45.75
C GLY A 121 -5.78 12.88 -45.60
N ASP A 122 -5.42 12.16 -46.67
CA ASP A 122 -5.23 10.71 -46.63
C ASP A 122 -4.02 10.36 -45.74
N GLY A 123 -4.20 9.50 -44.74
CA GLY A 123 -3.14 9.10 -43.82
C GLY A 123 -1.93 8.51 -44.54
N ASN A 124 -0.72 9.02 -44.27
CA ASN A 124 0.52 8.56 -44.93
C ASN A 124 1.05 7.27 -44.28
N LEU A 125 0.45 6.14 -44.64
CA LEU A 125 0.81 4.81 -44.13
C LEU A 125 2.25 4.39 -44.48
N LEU A 126 2.76 4.80 -45.64
CA LEU A 126 4.13 4.49 -46.09
C LEU A 126 5.19 5.15 -45.19
N GLU A 127 4.92 6.38 -44.74
CA GLU A 127 5.80 7.09 -43.82
C GLU A 127 5.71 6.55 -42.39
N ALA A 128 4.52 6.17 -41.93
CA ALA A 128 4.35 5.48 -40.64
C ALA A 128 5.10 4.14 -40.60
N GLU A 129 5.08 3.38 -41.69
CA GLU A 129 5.81 2.12 -41.81
C GLU A 129 7.33 2.34 -41.88
N ALA A 130 7.80 3.34 -42.64
CA ALA A 130 9.21 3.72 -42.70
C ALA A 130 9.78 4.21 -41.34
N LEU A 131 8.97 4.91 -40.54
CA LEU A 131 9.34 5.35 -39.19
C LEU A 131 9.46 4.18 -38.19
N LEU A 132 8.74 3.08 -38.42
CA LEU A 132 8.76 1.89 -37.57
C LEU A 132 9.86 0.89 -37.95
N GLN A 133 10.31 0.89 -39.20
CA GLN A 133 11.30 -0.06 -39.73
C GLN A 133 12.61 -0.17 -38.91
N PRO A 134 13.24 0.93 -38.46
CA PRO A 134 14.46 0.87 -37.64
C PRO A 134 14.22 0.29 -36.24
N TYR A 135 12.98 0.30 -35.75
CA TYR A 135 12.59 -0.27 -34.47
C TYR A 135 12.30 -1.78 -34.63
N ILE A 136 11.69 -2.20 -35.74
CA ILE A 136 11.41 -3.62 -36.00
C ILE A 136 12.72 -4.43 -36.07
N GLU A 137 13.78 -3.91 -36.71
CA GLU A 137 15.08 -4.60 -36.82
C GLU A 137 15.90 -4.60 -35.51
N ARG A 138 15.68 -3.62 -34.61
CA ARG A 138 16.49 -3.44 -33.38
C ARG A 138 15.94 -4.17 -32.16
N PHE A 139 14.70 -4.66 -32.22
CA PHE A 139 13.94 -5.08 -31.03
C PHE A 139 13.48 -6.56 -30.91
N PRO A 140 14.17 -7.59 -31.45
CA PRO A 140 13.88 -8.99 -31.06
C PRO A 140 13.90 -9.20 -29.53
N ARG A 141 14.79 -8.49 -28.83
CA ARG A 141 14.90 -8.54 -27.36
C ARG A 141 13.80 -7.77 -26.62
N ALA A 142 13.22 -6.72 -27.20
CA ALA A 142 12.11 -6.03 -26.55
C ALA A 142 10.81 -6.82 -26.68
N LEU A 143 10.60 -7.52 -27.80
CA LEU A 143 9.44 -8.40 -27.97
C LEU A 143 9.42 -9.50 -26.90
N VAL A 144 10.57 -10.15 -26.64
CA VAL A 144 10.75 -11.08 -25.52
C VAL A 144 10.49 -10.39 -24.17
N LYS A 145 11.02 -9.18 -23.93
CA LYS A 145 10.80 -8.45 -22.67
C LYS A 145 9.34 -8.01 -22.48
N PHE A 146 8.62 -7.66 -23.54
CA PHE A 146 7.20 -7.35 -23.49
C PHE A 146 6.36 -8.61 -23.25
N GLN A 147 6.70 -9.74 -23.87
CA GLN A 147 6.09 -11.04 -23.58
C GLN A 147 6.35 -11.51 -22.15
N GLU A 148 7.56 -11.29 -21.62
CA GLU A 148 7.90 -11.50 -20.21
C GLU A 148 7.07 -10.57 -19.30
N CYS A 149 6.87 -9.29 -19.65
CA CYS A 149 6.02 -8.37 -18.89
C CYS A 149 4.52 -8.76 -18.94
N ILE A 150 4.00 -9.18 -20.09
CA ILE A 150 2.62 -9.67 -20.23
C ILE A 150 2.44 -10.95 -19.42
N SER A 151 3.42 -11.85 -19.47
CA SER A 151 3.42 -13.08 -18.67
C SER A 151 3.58 -12.78 -17.18
N ALA A 152 4.29 -11.70 -16.82
CA ALA A 152 4.39 -11.20 -15.45
C ALA A 152 3.07 -10.63 -14.91
N GLN A 153 2.07 -10.26 -15.74
CA GLN A 153 0.74 -9.90 -15.22
C GLN A 153 0.08 -11.07 -14.47
N GLN A 154 0.33 -12.32 -14.86
CA GLN A 154 -0.14 -13.48 -14.09
C GLN A 154 0.61 -13.68 -12.77
N GLN A 155 1.74 -12.99 -12.60
CA GLN A 155 2.51 -12.92 -11.36
C GLN A 155 2.04 -11.77 -10.43
N TRP A 156 0.90 -11.12 -10.69
CA TRP A 156 0.35 -10.05 -9.83
C TRP A 156 -0.51 -10.57 -8.66
N ARG A 157 -0.41 -11.85 -8.32
CA ARG A 157 -1.15 -12.44 -7.18
C ARG A 157 -0.88 -11.70 -5.88
N GLN A 158 0.33 -11.18 -5.73
CA GLN A 158 0.74 -10.36 -4.59
C GLN A 158 -0.08 -9.06 -4.52
N ILE A 159 -0.40 -8.42 -5.64
CA ILE A 159 -1.27 -7.23 -5.65
C ILE A 159 -2.69 -7.62 -5.22
N HIS A 160 -3.19 -8.79 -5.63
CA HIS A 160 -4.45 -9.30 -5.09
C HIS A 160 -4.36 -9.51 -3.57
N HIS A 161 -3.25 -10.00 -3.04
CA HIS A 161 -3.06 -10.15 -1.60
C HIS A 161 -3.07 -8.80 -0.87
N LEU A 162 -2.51 -7.74 -1.46
CA LEU A 162 -2.65 -6.39 -0.90
C LEU A 162 -4.12 -5.96 -0.89
N CYS A 163 -4.86 -6.19 -1.97
CA CYS A 163 -6.29 -5.88 -2.00
C CYS A 163 -7.09 -6.73 -0.99
N TYR A 164 -6.77 -8.02 -0.84
CA TYR A 164 -7.40 -8.90 0.15
C TYR A 164 -7.12 -8.43 1.57
N TRP A 165 -5.90 -7.95 1.84
CA TRP A 165 -5.55 -7.35 3.12
C TRP A 165 -6.42 -6.13 3.44
N GLU A 166 -6.52 -5.19 2.48
CA GLU A 166 -7.36 -4.00 2.66
C GLU A 166 -8.85 -4.38 2.81
N LEU A 167 -9.37 -5.28 1.97
CA LEU A 167 -10.76 -5.75 2.06
C LEU A 167 -11.05 -6.44 3.39
N MET A 168 -10.16 -7.31 3.85
CA MET A 168 -10.26 -7.96 5.17
C MET A 168 -10.42 -6.91 6.29
N TRP A 169 -9.58 -5.87 6.29
CA TRP A 169 -9.67 -4.81 7.30
C TRP A 169 -10.91 -3.92 7.12
N CYS A 170 -11.28 -3.55 5.89
CA CYS A 170 -12.51 -2.79 5.64
C CYS A 170 -13.76 -3.49 6.18
N HIS A 171 -13.86 -4.80 5.99
CA HIS A 171 -14.95 -5.61 6.55
C HIS A 171 -14.82 -5.76 8.07
N SER A 172 -13.61 -5.95 8.61
CA SER A 172 -13.36 -6.04 10.06
C SER A 172 -13.75 -4.76 10.80
N PHE A 173 -13.45 -3.58 10.22
CA PHE A 173 -13.85 -2.29 10.76
C PHE A 173 -15.38 -2.15 10.85
N GLN A 174 -16.09 -2.69 9.88
CA GLN A 174 -17.56 -2.73 9.85
C GLN A 174 -18.15 -3.90 10.64
N GLN A 175 -17.33 -4.72 11.29
CA GLN A 175 -17.72 -5.94 12.00
C GLN A 175 -18.48 -6.94 11.11
N GLN A 176 -18.20 -6.92 9.80
CA GLN A 176 -18.69 -7.91 8.83
C GLN A 176 -17.75 -9.12 8.82
N TRP A 177 -17.76 -9.87 9.92
CA TRP A 177 -16.76 -10.91 10.21
C TRP A 177 -16.72 -12.03 9.16
N ARG A 178 -17.86 -12.38 8.57
CA ARG A 178 -17.95 -13.42 7.53
C ARG A 178 -17.19 -13.03 6.26
N ASP A 179 -17.33 -11.78 5.80
CA ASP A 179 -16.62 -11.28 4.63
C ASP A 179 -15.14 -11.04 4.94
N ALA A 180 -14.83 -10.53 6.14
CA ALA A 180 -13.45 -10.41 6.61
C ALA A 180 -12.75 -11.78 6.61
N TYR A 181 -13.43 -12.82 7.11
CA TYR A 181 -12.94 -14.19 7.13
C TYR A 181 -12.62 -14.72 5.72
N ARG A 182 -13.48 -14.45 4.73
CA ARG A 182 -13.25 -14.86 3.34
C ARG A 182 -11.90 -14.40 2.82
N TYR A 183 -11.55 -13.13 3.05
CA TYR A 183 -10.27 -12.57 2.62
C TYR A 183 -9.10 -13.03 3.51
N ALA A 184 -9.32 -13.18 4.81
CA ALA A 184 -8.32 -13.75 5.72
C ALA A 184 -7.93 -15.19 5.32
N ASP A 185 -8.91 -16.00 4.91
CA ASP A 185 -8.69 -17.38 4.44
C ASP A 185 -7.92 -17.41 3.11
N LEU A 186 -8.25 -16.54 2.15
CA LEU A 186 -7.48 -16.38 0.91
C LEU A 186 -6.02 -15.99 1.19
N LEU A 187 -5.78 -15.01 2.06
CA LEU A 187 -4.44 -14.63 2.48
C LEU A 187 -3.69 -15.78 3.16
N CYS A 188 -4.36 -16.50 4.06
CA CYS A 188 -3.79 -17.63 4.77
C CYS A 188 -3.38 -18.76 3.81
N ARG A 189 -4.19 -19.06 2.79
CA ARG A 189 -3.91 -20.08 1.79
C ARG A 189 -2.83 -19.65 0.82
N GLU A 190 -2.96 -18.46 0.25
CA GLU A 190 -2.18 -18.06 -0.92
C GLU A 190 -0.91 -17.26 -0.60
N SER A 191 -0.93 -16.39 0.42
CA SER A 191 0.18 -15.48 0.68
C SER A 191 1.31 -16.15 1.45
N ARG A 192 2.56 -15.78 1.14
CA ARG A 192 3.77 -16.29 1.80
C ARG A 192 4.43 -15.29 2.75
N TRP A 193 3.92 -14.07 2.82
CA TRP A 193 4.49 -12.95 3.59
C TRP A 193 4.77 -13.28 5.06
N SER A 194 3.75 -13.71 5.81
CA SER A 194 3.94 -14.26 7.16
C SER A 194 2.79 -15.22 7.46
N LYS A 195 3.07 -16.52 7.34
CA LYS A 195 2.07 -17.56 7.58
C LYS A 195 1.55 -17.53 9.02
N ALA A 196 2.43 -17.26 10.00
CA ALA A 196 2.04 -17.12 11.40
C ALA A 196 1.03 -15.97 11.60
N ILE A 197 1.25 -14.81 10.98
CA ILE A 197 0.33 -13.67 11.08
C ILE A 197 -1.01 -13.95 10.42
N TYR A 198 -1.03 -14.52 9.22
CA TYR A 198 -2.30 -14.77 8.54
C TYR A 198 -3.14 -15.83 9.25
N VAL A 199 -2.51 -16.90 9.77
CA VAL A 199 -3.22 -17.90 10.59
C VAL A 199 -3.76 -17.27 11.88
N TYR A 200 -2.96 -16.45 12.56
CA TYR A 200 -3.41 -15.74 13.76
C TYR A 200 -4.58 -14.80 13.47
N GLN A 201 -4.51 -14.00 12.40
CA GLN A 201 -5.59 -13.07 12.02
C GLN A 201 -6.87 -13.80 11.60
N LYS A 202 -6.73 -14.89 10.84
CA LYS A 202 -7.86 -15.77 10.51
C LYS A 202 -8.54 -16.28 11.79
N ALA A 203 -7.77 -16.80 12.75
CA ALA A 203 -8.29 -17.27 14.03
C ALA A 203 -8.91 -16.15 14.87
N ALA A 204 -8.30 -14.96 14.88
CA ALA A 204 -8.80 -13.78 15.57
C ALA A 204 -10.15 -13.30 15.01
N ILE A 205 -10.30 -13.25 13.68
CA ILE A 205 -11.55 -12.89 13.01
C ILE A 205 -12.63 -13.94 13.28
N LEU A 206 -12.31 -15.23 13.15
CA LEU A 206 -13.23 -16.33 13.47
C LEU A 206 -13.71 -16.27 14.94
N SER A 207 -12.86 -15.81 15.86
CA SER A 207 -13.22 -15.65 17.28
C SER A 207 -14.23 -14.55 17.54
N MET A 208 -14.44 -13.62 16.60
CA MET A 208 -15.44 -12.56 16.70
C MET A 208 -16.80 -12.96 16.09
N MET A 209 -16.87 -14.09 15.40
CA MET A 209 -18.09 -14.58 14.75
C MET A 209 -19.05 -15.22 15.77
N SER A 210 -20.33 -15.27 15.43
CA SER A 210 -21.29 -16.08 16.19
C SER A 210 -20.97 -17.58 16.07
N GLU A 211 -21.41 -18.39 17.03
CA GLU A 211 -21.21 -19.85 16.98
C GLU A 211 -21.86 -20.48 15.75
N GLU A 212 -22.99 -19.95 15.28
CA GLU A 212 -23.68 -20.41 14.08
C GLU A 212 -22.85 -20.15 12.82
N GLU A 213 -22.35 -18.93 12.65
CA GLU A 213 -21.52 -18.59 11.49
C GLU A 213 -20.21 -19.37 11.52
N LEU A 214 -19.59 -19.53 12.69
CA LEU A 214 -18.36 -20.29 12.85
C LEU A 214 -18.54 -21.74 12.40
N LYS A 215 -19.64 -22.40 12.79
CA LYS A 215 -19.96 -23.78 12.35
C LYS A 215 -20.04 -23.88 10.83
N THR A 216 -20.55 -22.86 10.13
CA THR A 216 -20.63 -22.88 8.66
C THR A 216 -19.27 -22.86 7.96
N THR A 217 -18.23 -22.39 8.63
CA THR A 217 -16.87 -22.33 8.04
C THR A 217 -16.15 -23.68 8.06
N GLY A 218 -16.52 -24.58 8.98
CA GLY A 218 -15.81 -25.85 9.22
C GLY A 218 -14.42 -25.70 9.85
N GLU A 219 -14.04 -24.49 10.27
CA GLU A 219 -12.73 -24.21 10.86
C GLU A 219 -12.68 -24.53 12.35
N ASN A 220 -11.50 -24.90 12.84
CA ASN A 220 -11.24 -25.08 14.27
C ASN A 220 -10.31 -23.97 14.78
N VAL A 221 -10.89 -22.99 15.47
CA VAL A 221 -10.17 -21.82 16.01
C VAL A 221 -9.03 -22.21 16.93
N VAL A 222 -9.23 -23.23 17.78
CA VAL A 222 -8.21 -23.71 18.73
C VAL A 222 -7.01 -24.26 17.98
N GLU A 223 -7.25 -25.09 16.96
CA GLU A 223 -6.18 -25.67 16.15
C GLU A 223 -5.44 -24.59 15.34
N LEU A 224 -6.15 -23.58 14.83
CA LEU A 224 -5.51 -22.47 14.13
C LEU A 224 -4.55 -21.72 15.06
N PHE A 225 -4.95 -21.38 16.28
CA PHE A 225 -4.04 -20.74 17.24
C PHE A 225 -2.84 -21.63 17.62
N ARG A 226 -3.05 -22.95 17.80
CA ARG A 226 -1.96 -23.91 18.08
C ARG A 226 -0.90 -23.97 16.98
N GLN A 227 -1.29 -23.76 15.72
CA GLN A 227 -0.37 -23.79 14.59
C GLN A 227 0.57 -22.57 14.53
N VAL A 228 0.19 -21.43 15.11
CA VAL A 228 0.90 -20.14 14.94
C VAL A 228 2.39 -20.22 15.30
N GLU A 229 2.75 -20.88 16.39
CA GLU A 229 4.15 -20.98 16.82
C GLU A 229 5.03 -21.78 15.85
N GLY A 230 4.46 -22.81 15.22
CA GLY A 230 5.17 -23.64 14.24
C GLY A 230 5.42 -22.95 12.90
N LEU A 231 4.68 -21.88 12.61
CA LEU A 231 4.72 -21.14 11.34
C LEU A 231 5.67 -19.95 11.34
N LYS A 232 6.39 -19.71 12.45
CA LYS A 232 7.29 -18.57 12.60
C LYS A 232 8.42 -18.59 11.59
N GLN A 233 8.71 -17.43 11.02
CA GLN A 233 9.80 -17.24 10.07
C GLN A 233 10.93 -16.43 10.72
N ARG A 234 12.16 -16.64 10.24
CA ARG A 234 13.32 -15.84 10.63
C ARG A 234 13.87 -15.13 9.41
N LEU A 235 13.97 -13.80 9.49
CA LEU A 235 14.58 -12.97 8.46
C LEU A 235 15.94 -12.49 8.97
N ALA A 236 17.02 -12.85 8.26
CA ALA A 236 18.40 -12.52 8.66
C ALA A 236 18.72 -12.88 10.13
N GLY A 237 18.23 -14.04 10.59
CA GLY A 237 18.40 -14.52 11.97
C GLY A 237 17.52 -13.84 13.02
N LYS A 238 16.80 -12.77 12.67
CA LYS A 238 15.85 -12.08 13.55
C LYS A 238 14.42 -12.55 13.29
N SER A 239 13.62 -12.58 14.34
CA SER A 239 12.17 -12.86 14.25
C SER A 239 11.41 -11.58 13.95
N ILE A 240 10.34 -11.70 13.17
CA ILE A 240 9.45 -10.60 12.85
C ILE A 240 8.71 -10.18 14.14
N PRO A 241 8.74 -8.90 14.55
CA PRO A 241 8.15 -8.45 15.82
C PRO A 241 6.66 -8.80 15.95
N THR A 242 5.89 -8.68 14.87
CA THR A 242 4.45 -9.00 14.85
C THR A 242 4.21 -10.50 15.03
N GLU A 243 5.06 -11.37 14.46
CA GLU A 243 4.95 -12.81 14.71
C GLU A 243 5.18 -13.15 16.18
N LYS A 244 6.15 -12.49 16.84
CA LYS A 244 6.36 -12.67 18.29
C LYS A 244 5.14 -12.29 19.12
N PHE A 245 4.40 -11.28 18.69
CA PHE A 245 3.14 -10.89 19.32
C PHE A 245 2.10 -12.01 19.15
N ALA A 246 1.83 -12.41 17.91
CA ALA A 246 0.87 -13.47 17.60
C ALA A 246 1.18 -14.79 18.33
N ILE A 247 2.45 -15.21 18.36
CA ILE A 247 2.90 -16.40 19.09
C ILE A 247 2.64 -16.27 20.58
N ARG A 248 2.98 -15.12 21.19
CA ARG A 248 2.75 -14.89 22.63
C ARG A 248 1.26 -15.00 22.98
N LYS A 249 0.39 -14.38 22.19
CA LYS A 249 -1.07 -14.46 22.40
C LYS A 249 -1.60 -15.88 22.20
N SER A 250 -1.07 -16.60 21.20
CA SER A 250 -1.51 -17.97 20.87
C SER A 250 -1.15 -19.02 21.95
N ARG A 251 -0.19 -18.75 22.84
CA ARG A 251 0.19 -19.66 23.94
C ARG A 251 -0.97 -20.02 24.86
N ARG A 252 -1.99 -19.16 24.96
CA ARG A 252 -3.21 -19.45 25.74
C ARG A 252 -3.97 -20.68 25.22
N TYR A 253 -3.69 -21.13 23.99
CA TYR A 253 -4.32 -22.30 23.35
C TYR A 253 -3.47 -23.58 23.39
N SER A 254 -2.26 -23.53 23.95
CA SER A 254 -1.34 -24.68 23.96
C SER A 254 -1.76 -25.80 24.92
N SER A 255 -2.50 -25.49 25.98
CA SER A 255 -3.01 -26.48 26.93
C SER A 255 -4.19 -27.28 26.36
N ALA A 256 -4.51 -28.41 27.02
CA ALA A 256 -5.70 -29.20 26.71
C ALA A 256 -7.00 -28.40 26.92
N THR A 257 -7.03 -27.54 27.94
CA THR A 257 -8.10 -26.59 28.25
C THR A 257 -7.66 -25.16 27.90
N PRO A 258 -7.89 -24.71 26.65
CA PRO A 258 -7.41 -23.41 26.19
C PRO A 258 -8.17 -22.26 26.83
N VAL A 259 -7.47 -21.16 27.15
CA VAL A 259 -8.09 -19.91 27.58
C VAL A 259 -8.28 -19.00 26.35
N LYS A 260 -9.54 -18.67 26.04
CA LYS A 260 -9.86 -17.87 24.86
C LYS A 260 -9.40 -16.41 25.02
N LEU A 261 -8.99 -15.79 23.93
CA LEU A 261 -8.76 -14.34 23.87
C LEU A 261 -10.11 -13.62 23.83
N VAL A 262 -10.23 -12.49 24.55
CA VAL A 262 -11.50 -11.77 24.73
C VAL A 262 -12.00 -11.07 23.47
N ILE A 263 -11.17 -10.25 22.81
CA ILE A 263 -11.52 -9.51 21.58
C ILE A 263 -10.31 -9.42 20.61
N PRO A 264 -9.78 -10.58 20.15
CA PRO A 264 -8.48 -10.63 19.48
C PRO A 264 -8.42 -9.86 18.15
N ALA A 265 -9.53 -9.72 17.41
CA ALA A 265 -9.53 -8.94 16.18
C ALA A 265 -9.43 -7.43 16.44
N LEU A 266 -10.04 -6.94 17.52
CA LEU A 266 -9.97 -5.52 17.92
C LEU A 266 -8.59 -5.19 18.52
N GLU A 267 -7.99 -6.13 19.25
CA GLU A 267 -6.59 -6.01 19.68
C GLU A 267 -5.65 -5.90 18.46
N MET A 268 -5.84 -6.74 17.44
CA MET A 268 -5.07 -6.63 16.19
C MET A 268 -5.35 -5.33 15.43
N MET A 269 -6.59 -4.85 15.45
CA MET A 269 -6.96 -3.58 14.86
C MET A 269 -6.14 -2.44 15.47
N TYR A 270 -5.91 -2.45 16.79
CA TYR A 270 -5.04 -1.49 17.45
C TYR A 270 -3.58 -1.62 17.00
N VAL A 271 -3.05 -2.86 17.00
CA VAL A 271 -1.66 -3.14 16.58
C VAL A 271 -1.37 -2.64 15.15
N TRP A 272 -2.36 -2.69 14.26
CA TRP A 272 -2.25 -2.19 12.88
C TRP A 272 -2.73 -0.75 12.70
N ASN A 273 -2.87 0.02 13.79
CA ASN A 273 -3.28 1.42 13.75
C ASN A 273 -4.67 1.67 13.13
N GLY A 274 -5.54 0.65 13.11
CA GLY A 274 -6.88 0.71 12.51
C GLY A 274 -7.83 1.70 13.20
N PHE A 275 -7.62 1.98 14.49
CA PHE A 275 -8.42 2.95 15.24
C PHE A 275 -8.33 4.39 14.70
N THR A 276 -7.21 4.76 14.07
CA THR A 276 -7.09 6.07 13.39
C THR A 276 -7.97 6.18 12.14
N ILE A 277 -8.39 5.06 11.57
CA ILE A 277 -9.30 4.99 10.43
C ILE A 277 -10.74 4.96 10.93
N VAL A 278 -11.09 4.00 11.80
CA VAL A 278 -12.47 3.87 12.31
C VAL A 278 -12.90 5.09 13.12
N GLY A 279 -11.97 5.71 13.86
CA GLY A 279 -12.23 6.91 14.65
C GLY A 279 -12.66 8.14 13.85
N LYS A 280 -12.54 8.11 12.51
CA LYS A 280 -13.10 9.15 11.62
C LYS A 280 -14.59 8.98 11.35
N ARG A 281 -15.17 7.82 11.71
CA ARG A 281 -16.58 7.49 11.52
C ARG A 281 -17.22 7.11 12.86
N ALA A 282 -18.10 7.99 13.35
CA ALA A 282 -18.73 7.84 14.65
C ALA A 282 -19.61 6.59 14.74
N ASP A 283 -20.37 6.25 13.70
CA ASP A 283 -21.23 5.06 13.61
C ASP A 283 -20.44 3.76 13.84
N THR A 284 -19.29 3.65 13.20
CA THR A 284 -18.40 2.48 13.25
C THR A 284 -17.71 2.41 14.61
N THR A 285 -17.29 3.56 15.13
CA THR A 285 -16.64 3.65 16.45
C THR A 285 -17.62 3.29 17.58
N GLU A 286 -18.88 3.75 17.51
CA GLU A 286 -19.93 3.39 18.46
C GLU A 286 -20.24 1.89 18.40
N SER A 287 -20.30 1.32 17.19
CA SER A 287 -20.48 -0.12 17.01
C SER A 287 -19.35 -0.93 17.67
N LEU A 288 -18.10 -0.50 17.54
CA LEU A 288 -16.97 -1.14 18.22
C LEU A 288 -17.05 -0.97 19.74
N LEU A 289 -17.45 0.22 20.22
CA LEU A 289 -17.66 0.48 21.64
C LEU A 289 -18.68 -0.49 22.25
N ILE A 290 -19.82 -0.73 21.58
CA ILE A 290 -20.84 -1.69 22.03
C ILE A 290 -20.24 -3.11 22.16
N THR A 291 -19.43 -3.53 21.20
CA THR A 291 -18.76 -4.85 21.24
C THR A 291 -17.78 -4.94 22.40
N ILE A 292 -17.02 -3.88 22.68
CA ILE A 292 -16.08 -3.79 23.79
C ILE A 292 -16.81 -3.80 25.14
N GLU A 293 -17.90 -3.05 25.28
CA GLU A 293 -18.71 -3.00 26.50
C GLU A 293 -19.38 -4.35 26.79
N ARG A 294 -19.80 -5.08 25.75
CA ARG A 294 -20.28 -6.46 25.92
C ARG A 294 -19.18 -7.38 26.44
N ALA A 295 -17.96 -7.27 25.92
CA ALA A 295 -16.82 -8.04 26.40
C ALA A 295 -16.43 -7.68 27.85
N GLU A 296 -16.50 -6.39 28.20
CA GLU A 296 -16.33 -5.89 29.57
C GLU A 296 -17.34 -6.51 30.54
N GLU A 297 -18.62 -6.57 30.14
CA GLU A 297 -19.70 -7.18 30.90
C GLU A 297 -19.46 -8.67 31.14
N GLN A 298 -19.06 -9.38 30.08
CA GLN A 298 -18.76 -10.81 30.15
C GLN A 298 -17.59 -11.11 31.07
N LEU A 299 -16.51 -10.31 31.01
CA LEU A 299 -15.41 -10.44 31.96
C LEU A 299 -15.90 -10.15 33.39
N ARG A 300 -16.63 -9.05 33.62
CA ARG A 300 -17.06 -8.69 34.97
C ARG A 300 -17.94 -9.76 35.63
N ASN A 301 -18.74 -10.45 34.84
CA ASN A 301 -19.67 -11.49 35.31
C ASN A 301 -19.11 -12.92 35.20
N ASP A 302 -17.83 -13.09 34.85
CA ASP A 302 -17.21 -14.41 34.74
C ASP A 302 -17.13 -15.07 36.14
N PRO A 303 -17.82 -16.21 36.35
CA PRO A 303 -17.80 -16.89 37.65
C PRO A 303 -16.45 -17.55 37.95
N ASN A 304 -15.60 -17.78 36.94
CA ASN A 304 -14.31 -18.44 37.09
C ASN A 304 -13.20 -17.68 36.34
N PRO A 305 -12.78 -16.49 36.81
CA PRO A 305 -11.75 -15.70 36.18
C PRO A 305 -10.44 -16.48 36.00
N SER A 306 -9.94 -16.51 34.76
CA SER A 306 -8.63 -17.10 34.47
C SER A 306 -7.48 -16.24 35.00
N GLU A 307 -6.25 -16.77 34.98
CA GLU A 307 -5.06 -15.99 35.33
C GLU A 307 -4.77 -14.80 34.40
N PHE A 308 -5.37 -14.79 33.20
CA PHE A 308 -5.24 -13.71 32.21
C PHE A 308 -6.29 -12.61 32.40
N HIS A 309 -7.23 -12.80 33.33
CA HIS A 309 -8.35 -11.90 33.51
C HIS A 309 -7.96 -10.44 33.81
N PRO A 310 -6.94 -10.14 34.64
CA PRO A 310 -6.50 -8.75 34.84
C PRO A 310 -5.99 -8.10 33.54
N ASP A 311 -5.22 -8.85 32.74
CA ASP A 311 -4.70 -8.42 31.45
C ASP A 311 -5.85 -8.17 30.44
N ASP A 312 -6.85 -9.07 30.40
CA ASP A 312 -8.02 -8.93 29.52
C ASP A 312 -8.91 -7.75 29.91
N GLN A 313 -9.09 -7.49 31.22
CA GLN A 313 -9.77 -6.28 31.70
C GLN A 313 -9.03 -5.02 31.26
N CYS A 314 -7.69 -5.00 31.36
CA CYS A 314 -6.89 -3.85 30.94
C CYS A 314 -6.96 -3.60 29.43
N LEU A 315 -6.93 -4.67 28.62
CA LEU A 315 -7.09 -4.58 27.17
C LEU A 315 -8.45 -3.99 26.79
N VAL A 316 -9.53 -4.49 27.39
CA VAL A 316 -10.89 -4.00 27.15
C VAL A 316 -11.03 -2.54 27.56
N GLN A 317 -10.51 -2.14 28.72
CA GLN A 317 -10.53 -0.73 29.15
C GLN A 317 -9.71 0.17 28.23
N MET A 318 -8.52 -0.24 27.81
CA MET A 318 -7.69 0.54 26.89
C MET A 318 -8.41 0.78 25.56
N LEU A 319 -9.00 -0.26 24.96
CA LEU A 319 -9.73 -0.14 23.69
C LEU A 319 -11.04 0.65 23.85
N LYS A 320 -11.72 0.52 24.99
CA LYS A 320 -12.89 1.33 25.34
C LYS A 320 -12.54 2.82 25.40
N GLY A 321 -11.46 3.15 26.11
CA GLY A 321 -10.95 4.51 26.20
C GLY A 321 -10.60 5.10 24.84
N LEU A 322 -10.05 4.28 23.94
CA LEU A 322 -9.74 4.68 22.57
C LEU A 322 -10.98 5.04 21.75
N CYS A 323 -12.03 4.20 21.80
CA CYS A 323 -13.32 4.52 21.17
C CYS A 323 -13.92 5.81 21.74
N LEU A 324 -13.96 5.95 23.06
CA LEU A 324 -14.50 7.13 23.74
C LEU A 324 -13.73 8.41 23.37
N LYS A 325 -12.40 8.32 23.25
CA LYS A 325 -11.54 9.43 22.79
C LYS A 325 -11.93 9.87 21.37
N HIS A 326 -12.09 8.93 20.45
CA HIS A 326 -12.50 9.21 19.07
C HIS A 326 -13.94 9.75 18.96
N LEU A 327 -14.82 9.37 19.87
CA LEU A 327 -16.18 9.91 19.99
C LEU A 327 -16.24 11.27 20.72
N GLY A 328 -15.10 11.83 21.14
CA GLY A 328 -15.03 13.10 21.86
C GLY A 328 -15.45 13.02 23.34
N ARG A 329 -15.69 11.83 23.88
CA ARG A 329 -16.04 11.61 25.29
C ARG A 329 -14.77 11.55 26.16
N LEU A 330 -14.00 12.64 26.16
CA LEU A 330 -12.61 12.66 26.64
C LEU A 330 -12.45 12.30 28.11
N LEU A 331 -13.35 12.78 28.99
CA LEU A 331 -13.29 12.45 30.43
C LEU A 331 -13.48 10.95 30.67
N GLN A 332 -14.41 10.31 29.95
CA GLN A 332 -14.64 8.87 30.07
C GLN A 332 -13.44 8.08 29.54
N ALA A 333 -12.83 8.55 28.44
CA ALA A 333 -11.62 7.96 27.90
C ALA A 333 -10.45 8.01 28.89
N GLU A 334 -10.23 9.16 29.53
CA GLU A 334 -9.20 9.36 30.55
C GLU A 334 -9.40 8.44 31.77
N LEU A 335 -10.65 8.23 32.20
CA LEU A 335 -10.97 7.29 33.28
C LEU A 335 -10.59 5.85 32.91
N CYS A 336 -10.93 5.40 31.70
CA CYS A 336 -10.55 4.09 31.19
C CYS A 336 -9.03 3.90 31.18
N PHE A 337 -8.28 4.88 30.66
CA PHE A 337 -6.82 4.81 30.64
C PHE A 337 -6.21 4.81 32.05
N THR A 338 -6.72 5.66 32.95
CA THR A 338 -6.28 5.70 34.35
C THR A 338 -6.52 4.37 35.06
N GLN A 339 -7.63 3.69 34.77
CA GLN A 339 -7.92 2.37 35.32
C GLN A 339 -6.90 1.32 34.89
N VAL A 340 -6.46 1.34 33.62
CA VAL A 340 -5.40 0.45 33.12
C VAL A 340 -4.09 0.72 33.86
N LEU A 341 -3.67 1.98 33.99
CA LEU A 341 -2.46 2.36 34.70
C LEU A 341 -2.51 1.97 36.18
N SER A 342 -3.65 2.15 36.85
CA SER A 342 -3.83 1.73 38.24
C SER A 342 -3.73 0.21 38.44
N SER A 343 -3.93 -0.56 37.37
CA SER A 343 -3.88 -2.02 37.37
C SER A 343 -2.52 -2.58 36.97
N GLU A 344 -1.50 -1.75 36.74
CA GLU A 344 -0.16 -2.16 36.29
C GLU A 344 0.42 -3.34 37.08
N LYS A 345 0.36 -3.28 38.41
CA LYS A 345 0.88 -4.35 39.29
C LYS A 345 0.15 -5.68 39.17
N ARG A 346 -1.05 -5.69 38.58
CA ARG A 346 -1.89 -6.88 38.39
C ARG A 346 -1.68 -7.52 37.01
N ILE A 347 -1.11 -6.80 36.04
CA ILE A 347 -0.81 -7.30 34.69
C ILE A 347 0.32 -8.32 34.78
N ARG A 348 0.09 -9.52 34.25
CA ARG A 348 1.06 -10.63 34.35
C ARG A 348 1.79 -10.93 33.04
N TYR A 349 1.16 -10.64 31.90
CA TYR A 349 1.60 -11.14 30.60
C TYR A 349 1.70 -10.03 29.56
N ASP A 350 0.64 -9.23 29.41
CA ASP A 350 0.48 -8.22 28.37
C ASP A 350 0.98 -6.85 28.83
N HIS A 351 2.23 -6.79 29.30
CA HIS A 351 2.88 -5.57 29.82
C HIS A 351 2.92 -4.41 28.82
N TYR A 352 2.76 -4.70 27.52
CA TYR A 352 2.69 -3.69 26.47
C TYR A 352 1.49 -2.74 26.66
N LEU A 353 0.45 -3.15 27.40
CA LEU A 353 -0.75 -2.35 27.64
C LEU A 353 -0.43 -1.02 28.35
N ILE A 354 0.59 -1.00 29.21
CA ILE A 354 0.98 0.19 29.96
C ILE A 354 1.58 1.27 29.05
N PRO A 355 2.68 1.03 28.32
CA PRO A 355 3.23 2.04 27.41
C PRO A 355 2.25 2.43 26.30
N PHE A 356 1.39 1.52 25.84
CA PHE A 356 0.34 1.86 24.88
C PHE A 356 -0.70 2.80 25.49
N THR A 357 -1.17 2.53 26.70
CA THR A 357 -2.11 3.39 27.42
C THR A 357 -1.50 4.77 27.71
N LEU A 358 -0.23 4.84 28.14
CA LEU A 358 0.48 6.10 28.37
C LEU A 358 0.56 6.93 27.08
N TYR A 359 0.91 6.28 25.95
CA TYR A 359 0.94 6.95 24.65
C TYR A 359 -0.44 7.49 24.25
N GLU A 360 -1.51 6.69 24.40
CA GLU A 360 -2.88 7.13 24.07
C GLU A 360 -3.36 8.28 24.97
N LEU A 361 -3.00 8.26 26.25
CA LEU A 361 -3.32 9.32 27.20
C LEU A 361 -2.55 10.61 26.86
N GLY A 362 -1.28 10.49 26.44
CA GLY A 362 -0.51 11.61 25.92
C GLY A 362 -1.13 12.23 24.68
N LEU A 363 -1.63 11.41 23.74
CA LEU A 363 -2.37 11.89 22.57
C LEU A 363 -3.70 12.57 22.95
N LEU A 364 -4.40 12.07 23.97
CA LEU A 364 -5.62 12.67 24.49
C LEU A 364 -5.34 14.08 25.06
N TYR A 365 -4.32 14.25 25.90
CA TYR A 365 -3.98 15.57 26.44
C TYR A 365 -3.48 16.52 25.35
N LYS A 366 -2.76 16.02 24.35
CA LYS A 366 -2.38 16.80 23.17
C LYS A 366 -3.62 17.34 22.44
N GLN A 367 -4.67 16.53 22.29
CA GLN A 367 -5.94 16.95 21.67
C GLN A 367 -6.68 18.00 22.51
N GLN A 368 -6.54 17.97 23.84
CA GLN A 368 -7.10 18.98 24.75
C GLN A 368 -6.26 20.28 24.81
N GLY A 369 -5.05 20.29 24.24
CA GLY A 369 -4.12 21.44 24.27
C GLY A 369 -3.19 21.46 25.49
N ASP A 370 -3.20 20.45 26.36
CA ASP A 370 -2.27 20.33 27.49
C ASP A 370 -0.95 19.67 27.03
N CYS A 371 -0.11 20.47 26.37
CA CYS A 371 1.16 20.00 25.82
C CYS A 371 2.14 19.50 26.89
N VAL A 372 2.07 20.04 28.11
CA VAL A 372 2.98 19.67 29.21
C VAL A 372 2.67 18.26 29.69
N LYS A 373 1.39 17.95 29.97
CA LYS A 373 1.00 16.57 30.31
C LYS A 373 1.23 15.63 29.15
N ALA A 374 0.91 16.06 27.93
CA ALA A 374 1.10 15.23 26.74
C ALA A 374 2.55 14.75 26.58
N MET A 375 3.52 15.66 26.70
CA MET A 375 4.95 15.30 26.61
C MET A 375 5.35 14.32 27.71
N ARG A 376 4.95 14.58 28.97
CA ARG A 376 5.26 13.69 30.09
C ARG A 376 4.78 12.26 29.84
N PHE A 377 3.52 12.08 29.46
CA PHE A 377 2.97 10.74 29.22
C PHE A 377 3.60 10.03 28.02
N ILE A 378 3.96 10.77 26.96
CA ILE A 378 4.66 10.20 25.80
C ILE A 378 6.10 9.80 26.15
N GLU A 379 6.79 10.56 26.99
CA GLU A 379 8.15 10.24 27.45
C GLU A 379 8.20 9.04 28.40
N ASP A 380 7.13 8.87 29.21
CA ASP A 380 6.97 7.73 30.11
C ASP A 380 6.58 6.44 29.35
N ALA A 381 6.08 6.54 28.11
CA ALA A 381 5.79 5.41 27.23
C ALA A 381 7.06 4.84 26.59
N LYS A 382 7.80 4.00 27.31
CA LYS A 382 9.04 3.35 26.86
C LYS A 382 8.96 1.83 26.74
#